data_AF-A0A942GC56-F1
#
_entry.id   AF-A0A942GC56-F1
#
_cell.length_a   1.000
_cell.length_b   1.000
_cell.length_c   1.000
_cell.angle_alpha   90.00
_cell.angle_beta   90.00
_cell.angle_gamma   90.00
#
_symmetry.space_group_name_H-M   'P 1'
#
loop_
_entity.id
_entity.type
_entity.pdbx_description
1 polymer ?
#
loop_
_entity_poly.entity_id
_entity_poly.type
_entity_poly.pdbx_seq_one_letter_code
_entity_poly.pdbx_strand_id
1 'polypeptide(L)'
;TGGALGGIAGLLAGAGALLIPGVGPIIAAGPIAATLTGVVTGGIAGSLVDYGIPEARGEFYEEQVRQGGILLTVRAGDEQVNDAASVMRRYGAEDVETHRSDR
;
A
#
# COMPACT_ATOMS: atom_id res chain seq x y z
N THR A 1 -1.18 17.04 13.05
CA THR A 1 -0.38 16.54 14.20
C THR A 1 -0.99 15.33 14.91
N GLY A 2 -2.30 15.06 14.82
CA GLY A 2 -2.91 13.89 15.47
C GLY A 2 -2.59 12.51 14.85
N GLY A 3 -2.32 12.44 13.53
CA GLY A 3 -2.11 11.16 12.82
C GLY A 3 -0.85 10.41 13.21
N ALA A 4 0.29 11.09 13.39
CA ALA A 4 1.56 10.44 13.76
C ALA A 4 1.54 9.88 15.20
N LEU A 5 0.95 10.63 16.14
CA LEU A 5 0.77 10.17 17.52
C LEU A 5 -0.28 9.05 17.61
N GLY A 6 -1.37 9.14 16.84
CA GLY A 6 -2.39 8.08 16.75
C GLY A 6 -1.87 6.80 16.10
N GLY A 7 -0.98 6.90 15.11
CA GLY A 7 -0.35 5.76 14.45
C GLY A 7 0.60 4.99 15.36
N ILE A 8 1.46 5.68 16.11
CA ILE A 8 2.37 5.03 17.08
C ILE A 8 1.57 4.39 18.22
N ALA A 9 0.57 5.09 18.77
CA ALA A 9 -0.30 4.54 19.80
C ALA A 9 -1.11 3.32 19.31
N GLY A 10 -1.60 3.35 18.07
CA GLY A 10 -2.31 2.25 17.44
C GLY A 10 -1.44 1.00 17.21
N LEU A 11 -0.18 1.18 16.82
CA LEU A 11 0.79 0.08 16.69
C LEU A 11 1.08 -0.60 18.04
N LEU A 12 1.28 0.19 19.10
CA LEU A 12 1.54 -0.34 20.44
C LEU A 12 0.32 -1.06 21.03
N ALA A 13 -0.89 -0.53 20.80
CA ALA A 13 -2.12 -1.21 21.20
C ALA A 13 -2.35 -2.51 20.41
N GLY A 14 -2.06 -2.53 19.10
CA GLY A 14 -2.16 -3.71 18.25
C GLY A 14 -1.16 -4.82 18.63
N ALA A 15 0.07 -4.46 19.03
CA ALA A 15 1.09 -5.42 19.43
C ALA A 15 0.73 -6.17 20.72
N GLY A 16 0.06 -5.51 21.68
CA GLY A 16 -0.42 -6.16 22.91
C GLY A 16 -1.56 -7.16 22.67
N ALA A 17 -2.42 -6.90 21.68
CA ALA A 17 -3.53 -7.77 21.34
C ALA A 17 -3.13 -9.04 20.57
N LEU A 18 -1.98 -9.03 19.88
CA LEU A 18 -1.44 -10.19 19.16
C LEU A 18 -1.04 -11.36 20.08
N LEU A 19 -0.87 -11.10 21.37
CA LEU A 19 -0.43 -12.08 22.37
C LEU A 19 -1.59 -12.92 22.95
N ILE A 20 -2.85 -12.64 22.60
CA ILE A 20 -4.02 -13.35 23.13
C ILE A 20 -4.42 -14.50 22.17
N PRO A 21 -4.20 -15.78 22.53
CA PRO A 21 -4.56 -16.91 21.68
C PRO A 21 -6.08 -17.01 21.53
N GLY A 22 -6.58 -17.06 20.29
CA GLY A 22 -8.01 -17.25 19.99
C GLY A 22 -8.78 -16.02 19.50
N VAL A 23 -8.19 -14.81 19.52
CA VAL A 23 -8.82 -13.55 19.02
C VAL A 23 -7.91 -12.77 18.03
N GLY A 24 -6.80 -13.36 17.61
CA GLY A 24 -5.72 -12.69 16.85
C GLY A 24 -6.08 -11.98 15.53
N PRO A 25 -7.01 -12.46 14.68
CA PRO A 25 -7.20 -11.87 13.35
C PRO A 25 -7.99 -10.55 13.32
N ILE A 26 -8.86 -10.28 14.29
CA ILE A 26 -9.86 -9.19 14.18
C ILE A 26 -9.31 -7.82 14.62
N ILE A 27 -8.28 -7.79 15.49
CA ILE A 27 -7.71 -6.53 16.02
C ILE A 27 -6.65 -5.91 15.08
N ALA A 28 -6.16 -6.64 14.07
CA ALA A 28 -5.16 -6.16 13.11
C ALA A 28 -5.65 -5.01 12.19
N ALA A 29 -6.96 -4.71 12.18
CA ALA A 29 -7.53 -3.62 11.38
C ALA A 29 -7.08 -2.22 11.86
N GLY A 30 -6.67 -2.06 13.11
CA GLY A 30 -6.30 -0.75 13.68
C GLY A 30 -5.06 -0.13 13.06
N PRO A 31 -3.88 -0.79 13.11
CA PRO A 31 -2.66 -0.28 12.50
C PRO A 31 -2.78 -0.09 10.98
N ILE A 32 -3.49 -1.00 10.29
CA ILE A 32 -3.72 -0.89 8.84
C ILE A 32 -4.55 0.38 8.54
N ALA A 33 -5.64 0.62 9.26
CA ALA A 33 -6.43 1.84 9.10
C ALA A 33 -5.63 3.12 9.43
N ALA A 34 -4.75 3.09 10.44
CA ALA A 34 -3.89 4.22 10.78
C ALA A 34 -2.84 4.51 9.69
N THR A 35 -2.28 3.47 9.05
CA THR A 35 -1.39 3.66 7.88
C THR A 35 -2.12 4.22 6.67
N LEU A 36 -3.38 3.82 6.44
CA LEU A 36 -4.20 4.33 5.33
C LEU A 36 -4.53 5.83 5.49
N THR A 37 -4.66 6.33 6.72
CA THR A 37 -4.90 7.76 6.99
C THR A 37 -3.62 8.62 7.01
N GLY A 38 -2.43 8.01 6.91
CA GLY A 38 -1.13 8.69 6.91
C GLY A 38 -0.69 9.27 5.56
N VAL A 39 -1.37 8.94 4.46
CA VAL A 39 -1.04 9.38 3.08
C VAL A 39 -1.35 10.87 2.82
N VAL A 40 -1.90 11.59 3.80
CA VAL A 40 -2.69 12.82 3.60
C VAL A 40 -1.89 14.06 3.16
N THR A 41 -0.55 14.08 3.15
CA THR A 41 0.19 15.28 2.71
C THR A 41 0.61 15.28 1.23
N GLY A 42 0.69 14.12 0.55
CA GLY A 42 1.25 14.01 -0.81
C GLY A 42 0.37 13.29 -1.84
N GLY A 43 -0.75 12.70 -1.42
CA GLY A 43 -1.62 11.90 -2.30
C GLY A 43 -0.95 10.59 -2.76
N ILE A 44 -1.75 9.72 -3.38
CA ILE A 44 -1.24 8.46 -3.93
C ILE A 44 -0.30 8.78 -5.09
N ALA A 45 -0.69 9.70 -5.98
CA ALA A 45 0.09 10.07 -7.15
C ALA A 45 1.52 10.55 -6.78
N GLY A 46 1.64 11.46 -5.82
CA GLY A 46 2.94 11.97 -5.38
C GLY A 46 3.85 10.89 -4.81
N SER A 47 3.30 9.91 -4.09
CA SER A 47 4.08 8.79 -3.55
C SER A 47 4.62 7.83 -4.61
N LEU A 48 3.93 7.72 -5.77
CA LEU A 48 4.30 6.79 -6.84
C LEU A 48 5.44 7.32 -7.72
N VAL A 49 5.66 8.63 -7.73
CA VAL A 49 6.82 9.26 -8.41
C VAL A 49 8.13 8.70 -7.88
N ASP A 50 8.23 8.45 -6.57
CA ASP A 50 9.42 7.83 -5.96
C ASP A 50 9.64 6.37 -6.41
N TYR A 51 8.61 5.71 -6.93
CA TYR A 51 8.68 4.37 -7.52
C TYR A 51 8.92 4.39 -9.04
N GLY A 52 9.18 5.56 -9.63
CA GLY A 52 9.42 5.73 -11.07
C GLY A 52 8.15 5.84 -11.90
N ILE A 53 6.97 5.98 -11.27
CA ILE A 53 5.69 6.11 -11.96
C ILE A 53 5.42 7.60 -12.22
N PRO A 54 5.18 8.02 -13.47
CA PRO A 54 4.87 9.42 -13.77
C PRO A 54 3.60 9.90 -13.09
N GLU A 55 3.56 11.17 -12.67
CA GLU A 55 2.42 11.79 -11.96
C GLU A 55 1.09 11.60 -12.71
N ALA A 56 1.07 11.76 -14.04
CA ALA A 56 -0.12 11.54 -14.86
C ALA A 56 -0.69 10.10 -14.77
N ARG A 57 0.17 9.08 -14.59
CA ARG A 57 -0.28 7.70 -14.31
C ARG A 57 -0.67 7.54 -12.85
N GLY A 58 0.03 8.21 -11.94
CA GLY A 58 -0.32 8.26 -10.52
C GLY A 58 -1.73 8.79 -10.29
N GLU A 59 -2.15 9.84 -11.00
CA GLU A 59 -3.51 10.39 -10.94
C GLU A 59 -4.58 9.38 -11.35
N PHE A 60 -4.32 8.60 -12.40
CA PHE A 60 -5.22 7.51 -12.81
C PHE A 60 -5.40 6.48 -11.69
N TYR A 61 -4.30 5.99 -11.09
CA TYR A 61 -4.39 5.03 -10.00
C TYR A 61 -5.06 5.61 -8.75
N GLU A 62 -4.82 6.89 -8.45
CA GLU A 62 -5.48 7.59 -7.36
C GLU A 62 -7.01 7.64 -7.56
N GLU A 63 -7.46 7.90 -8.78
CA GLU A 63 -8.88 7.87 -9.11
C GLU A 63 -9.48 6.46 -9.02
N GLN A 64 -8.77 5.43 -9.51
CA GLN A 64 -9.20 4.03 -9.36
C GLN A 64 -9.36 3.64 -7.88
N VAL A 65 -8.45 4.07 -7.00
CA VAL A 65 -8.56 3.82 -5.56
C VAL A 65 -9.73 4.57 -4.94
N ARG A 66 -9.96 5.84 -5.33
CA ARG A 66 -11.13 6.61 -4.87
C ARG A 66 -12.46 5.96 -5.25
N GLN A 67 -12.50 5.27 -6.38
CA GLN A 67 -13.67 4.51 -6.84
C GLN A 67 -13.83 3.14 -6.14
N GLY A 68 -12.95 2.81 -5.19
CA GLY A 68 -13.00 1.56 -4.42
C GLY A 68 -12.08 0.46 -4.96
N GLY A 69 -11.23 0.76 -5.95
CA GLY A 69 -10.19 -0.12 -6.43
C GLY A 69 -9.05 -0.32 -5.43
N ILE A 70 -8.25 -1.35 -5.64
CA ILE A 70 -7.07 -1.67 -4.82
C ILE A 70 -5.83 -1.43 -5.68
N LEU A 71 -4.89 -0.63 -5.16
CA LEU A 71 -3.57 -0.45 -5.74
C LEU A 71 -2.54 -1.30 -4.99
N LEU A 72 -1.75 -2.08 -5.72
CA LEU A 72 -0.66 -2.91 -5.20
C LEU A 72 0.64 -2.57 -5.92
N THR A 73 1.70 -2.30 -5.17
CA THR A 73 3.05 -2.10 -5.70
C THR A 73 4.00 -3.16 -5.14
N VAL A 74 4.84 -3.72 -6.01
CA VAL A 74 5.84 -4.75 -5.64
C VAL A 74 7.20 -4.32 -6.18
N ARG A 75 8.21 -4.29 -5.30
CA ARG A 75 9.61 -4.12 -5.71
C ARG A 75 10.23 -5.50 -5.91
N ALA A 76 10.72 -5.75 -7.11
CA ALA A 76 11.36 -7.01 -7.50
C ALA A 76 12.68 -6.70 -8.22
N GLY A 77 13.61 -7.65 -8.19
CA GLY A 77 14.82 -7.58 -9.02
C GLY A 77 14.50 -7.84 -10.49
N ASP A 78 15.44 -7.52 -11.37
CA ASP A 78 15.29 -7.63 -12.84
C ASP A 78 14.87 -9.04 -13.29
N GLU A 79 15.34 -10.08 -12.58
CA GLU A 79 14.99 -11.47 -12.89
C GLU A 79 13.56 -11.84 -12.43
N GLN A 80 13.05 -11.22 -11.36
CA GLN A 80 11.76 -11.59 -10.75
C GLN A 80 10.59 -10.67 -11.15
N VAL A 81 10.85 -9.52 -11.77
CA VAL A 81 9.82 -8.53 -12.12
C VAL A 81 8.73 -9.12 -13.04
N ASN A 82 9.13 -9.98 -13.99
CA ASN A 82 8.20 -10.62 -14.92
C ASN A 82 7.34 -11.68 -14.22
N ASP A 83 7.91 -12.42 -13.28
CA ASP A 83 7.17 -13.40 -12.49
C ASP A 83 6.16 -12.73 -11.58
N ALA A 84 6.56 -11.65 -10.88
CA ALA A 84 5.67 -10.85 -10.06
C ALA A 84 4.49 -10.29 -10.88
N ALA A 85 4.76 -9.71 -12.05
CA ALA A 85 3.72 -9.21 -12.95
C ALA A 85 2.80 -10.34 -13.44
N SER A 86 3.34 -11.52 -13.72
CA SER A 86 2.57 -12.69 -14.16
C SER A 86 1.65 -13.22 -13.06
N VAL A 87 2.12 -13.27 -11.82
CA VAL A 87 1.29 -13.63 -10.65
C VAL A 87 0.15 -12.63 -10.49
N MET A 88 0.42 -11.33 -10.51
CA MET A 88 -0.63 -10.30 -10.37
C MET A 88 -1.72 -10.43 -11.44
N ARG A 89 -1.34 -10.58 -12.71
CA ARG A 89 -2.30 -10.81 -13.81
C ARG A 89 -3.10 -12.09 -13.62
N ARG A 90 -2.45 -13.18 -13.21
CA ARG A 90 -3.11 -14.48 -12.96
C ARG A 90 -4.18 -14.38 -11.88
N TYR A 91 -3.96 -13.55 -10.86
CA TYR A 91 -4.90 -13.39 -9.75
C TYR A 91 -5.85 -12.19 -9.90
N GLY A 92 -6.03 -11.69 -11.13
CA GLY A 92 -7.12 -10.76 -11.46
C GLY A 92 -6.76 -9.28 -11.34
N ALA A 93 -5.48 -8.91 -11.29
CA ALA A 93 -5.11 -7.51 -11.44
C ALA A 93 -5.47 -7.00 -12.85
N GLU A 94 -6.29 -5.95 -12.91
CA GLU A 94 -6.82 -5.39 -14.17
C GLU A 94 -5.77 -4.57 -14.93
N ASP A 95 -4.97 -3.78 -14.21
CA ASP A 95 -3.91 -2.95 -14.77
C ASP A 95 -2.57 -3.30 -14.09
N VAL A 96 -1.59 -3.75 -14.88
CA VAL A 96 -0.28 -4.20 -14.39
C VAL A 96 0.83 -3.63 -15.25
N GLU A 97 1.48 -2.61 -14.70
CA GLU A 97 2.65 -1.96 -15.28
C GLU A 97 3.92 -2.26 -14.50
N THR A 98 5.05 -2.26 -15.20
CA THR A 98 6.38 -2.40 -14.61
C THR A 98 7.16 -1.13 -14.86
N HIS A 99 7.63 -0.50 -13.80
CA HIS A 99 8.41 0.74 -13.85
C HIS A 99 9.79 0.47 -13.27
N ARG A 100 10.84 0.97 -13.93
CA ARG A 100 12.18 0.99 -13.35
C ARG A 100 12.31 2.26 -12.52
N SER A 101 12.80 2.11 -11.30
CA SER A 101 13.16 3.25 -10.46
C SER A 101 14.63 3.55 -10.72
N ASP A 102 14.94 4.75 -11.20
CA ASP A 102 16.31 5.19 -11.53
C ASP A 102 17.13 5.62 -10.29
N ARG A 103 16.80 5.09 -9.09
CA ARG A 103 17.49 5.38 -7.83
C ARG A 103 18.28 4.19 -7.30
#